data_AF-A0A2P4XTY6-F1
#
_entry.id   AF-A0A2P4XTY6-F1
#
_cell.length_a   1.000
_cell.length_b   1.000
_cell.length_c   1.000
_cell.angle_alpha   90.00
_cell.angle_beta   90.00
_cell.angle_gamma   90.00
#
_symmetry.space_group_name_H-M   'P 1'
#
loop_
_entity.id
_entity.type
_entity.pdbx_description
1 polymer ?
#
loop_
_entity_poly.entity_id
_entity_poly.type
_entity_poly.pdbx_seq_one_letter_code
_entity_poly.pdbx_strand_id
1 'polypeptide(L)'
;KLRAGVIKLQSLERGRKQRYLYALLLERVRKERQRQREQERLRKIAQEEEAERIRQKSMQEEREHSDPQPEPVEDDWSDESDKEELEDGPSGPVSPRTLRALTEAASKVAEAESAARDAKSAAEAALELNRELVAQNDRLRSTLSSNVAEYADAELLRENERLKQQVLQLQTKLVRSQEVSLISAKVVDSRITYREGRQFVEYKLQIETNTRGTLYVWHRYSTFRNLAATLQTKNGYKRKEIPELPNKQLFGNFSEKIIQDRVAKLNQFLEAATNAEYLQWGIRVDQDTCVYKRRVKNASRDSISTASTHSSSPRSSSRLSMKSFSFRRGSTAGN
;
A
#
# COMPACT_ATOMS: atom_id res chain seq x y z
N LYS A 1 5.48 -17.27 -44.34
CA LYS A 1 6.64 -17.56 -43.45
C LYS A 1 6.93 -16.41 -42.45
N LEU A 2 6.84 -15.13 -42.85
CA LEU A 2 7.11 -13.96 -41.98
C LEU A 2 6.26 -13.85 -40.69
N ARG A 3 4.95 -14.15 -40.76
CA ARG A 3 4.05 -14.03 -39.58
C ARG A 3 4.41 -14.96 -38.41
N ALA A 4 5.00 -16.12 -38.68
CA ALA A 4 5.41 -17.07 -37.65
C ALA A 4 6.68 -16.61 -36.90
N GLY A 5 7.58 -15.89 -37.58
CA GLY A 5 8.78 -15.30 -36.97
C GLY A 5 8.44 -14.19 -35.97
N VAL A 6 7.49 -13.33 -36.32
CA VAL A 6 7.05 -12.22 -35.45
C VAL A 6 6.42 -12.74 -34.15
N ILE A 7 5.63 -13.80 -34.21
CA ILE A 7 5.00 -14.41 -33.01
C ILE A 7 6.06 -15.03 -32.09
N LYS A 8 7.10 -15.67 -32.65
CA LYS A 8 8.23 -16.22 -31.86
C LYS A 8 9.07 -15.12 -31.21
N LEU A 9 9.31 -14.00 -31.90
CA LEU A 9 10.05 -12.88 -31.32
C LEU A 9 9.29 -12.26 -30.14
N GLN A 10 7.97 -12.04 -30.31
CA GLN A 10 7.12 -11.48 -29.26
C GLN A 10 7.01 -12.38 -28.02
N SER A 11 7.02 -13.70 -28.18
CA SER A 11 7.01 -14.62 -27.04
C SER A 11 8.33 -14.60 -26.27
N LEU A 12 9.46 -14.49 -26.97
CA LEU A 12 10.79 -14.39 -26.35
C LEU A 12 10.96 -13.08 -25.58
N GLU A 13 10.50 -11.95 -26.13
CA GLU A 13 10.51 -10.66 -25.44
C GLU A 13 9.65 -10.65 -24.19
N ARG A 14 8.44 -11.22 -24.26
CA ARG A 14 7.56 -11.38 -23.10
C ARG A 14 8.21 -12.25 -22.02
N GLY A 15 8.85 -13.34 -22.41
CA GLY A 15 9.59 -14.21 -21.49
C GLY A 15 10.79 -13.52 -20.83
N ARG A 16 11.54 -12.69 -21.58
CA ARG A 16 12.64 -11.88 -21.03
C ARG A 16 12.12 -10.87 -20.01
N LYS A 17 11.04 -10.13 -20.34
CA LYS A 17 10.41 -9.17 -19.42
C LYS A 17 9.90 -9.85 -18.14
N GLN A 18 9.26 -11.00 -18.25
CA GLN A 18 8.78 -11.76 -17.09
C GLN A 18 9.92 -12.22 -16.17
N ARG A 19 11.03 -12.71 -16.74
CA ARG A 19 12.21 -13.11 -15.94
C ARG A 19 12.84 -11.92 -15.23
N TYR A 20 12.94 -10.77 -15.90
CA TYR A 20 13.46 -9.54 -15.30
C TYR A 20 12.58 -9.07 -14.12
N LEU A 21 11.26 -9.03 -14.31
CA LEU A 21 10.31 -8.66 -13.25
C LEU A 21 10.37 -9.64 -12.06
N TYR A 22 10.51 -10.94 -12.34
CA TYR A 22 10.65 -11.95 -11.30
C TYR A 22 11.97 -11.82 -10.53
N ALA A 23 13.07 -11.51 -11.20
CA ALA A 23 14.35 -11.24 -10.55
C ALA A 23 14.28 -10.02 -9.61
N LEU A 24 13.66 -8.92 -10.07
CA LEU A 24 13.41 -7.74 -9.24
C LEU A 24 12.53 -8.06 -8.02
N LEU A 25 11.51 -8.90 -8.19
CA LEU A 25 10.66 -9.33 -7.08
C LEU A 25 11.45 -10.14 -6.05
N LEU A 26 12.31 -11.05 -6.50
CA LEU A 26 13.17 -11.84 -5.61
C LEU A 26 14.16 -10.97 -4.83
N GLU A 27 14.77 -9.96 -5.46
CA GLU A 27 15.63 -9.01 -4.75
C GLU A 27 14.86 -8.20 -3.71
N ARG A 28 13.65 -7.75 -4.03
CA ARG A 28 12.80 -7.03 -3.08
C ARG A 28 12.48 -7.89 -1.85
N VAL A 29 12.09 -9.14 -2.06
CA VAL A 29 11.78 -10.09 -0.97
C VAL A 29 13.03 -10.38 -0.12
N ARG A 30 14.22 -10.49 -0.74
CA ARG A 30 15.48 -10.67 -0.01
C ARG A 30 15.80 -9.45 0.87
N LYS A 31 15.70 -8.24 0.33
CA LYS A 31 15.92 -6.99 1.09
C LYS A 31 14.92 -6.82 2.23
N GLU A 32 13.68 -7.24 2.04
CA GLU A 32 12.64 -7.18 3.07
C GLU A 32 12.92 -8.16 4.21
N ARG A 33 13.32 -9.40 3.89
CA ARG A 33 13.78 -10.37 4.90
C ARG A 33 15.02 -9.91 5.66
N GLN A 34 15.95 -9.23 5.00
CA GLN A 34 17.12 -8.64 5.67
C GLN A 34 16.70 -7.55 6.67
N ARG A 35 15.82 -6.63 6.24
CA ARG A 35 15.26 -5.60 7.15
C ARG A 35 14.52 -6.20 8.34
N GLN A 36 13.75 -7.26 8.13
CA GLN A 36 13.06 -7.96 9.24
C GLN A 36 14.07 -8.56 10.23
N ARG A 37 15.14 -9.18 9.75
CA ARG A 37 16.21 -9.72 10.62
C ARG A 37 16.95 -8.63 11.37
N GLU A 38 17.22 -7.50 10.73
CA GLU A 38 17.85 -6.34 11.39
C GLU A 38 16.94 -5.74 12.45
N GLN A 39 15.64 -5.59 12.15
CA GLN A 39 14.65 -5.15 13.15
C GLN A 39 14.55 -6.11 14.33
N GLU A 40 14.59 -7.43 14.08
CA GLU A 40 14.59 -8.42 15.16
C GLU A 40 15.87 -8.34 16.00
N ARG A 41 17.03 -8.13 15.38
CA ARG A 41 18.29 -7.90 16.10
C ARG A 41 18.25 -6.65 16.96
N LEU A 42 17.76 -5.53 16.42
CA LEU A 42 17.60 -4.29 17.17
C LEU A 42 16.63 -4.44 18.34
N ARG A 43 15.55 -5.21 18.17
CA ARG A 43 14.62 -5.54 19.26
C ARG A 43 15.28 -6.37 20.35
N LYS A 44 16.12 -7.35 19.99
CA LYS A 44 16.86 -8.15 20.98
C LYS A 44 17.86 -7.29 21.75
N ILE A 45 18.60 -6.42 21.07
CA ILE A 45 19.52 -5.47 21.71
C ILE A 45 18.76 -4.55 22.67
N ALA A 46 17.63 -3.99 22.25
CA ALA A 46 16.81 -3.13 23.12
C ALA A 46 16.27 -3.88 24.35
N GLN A 47 15.85 -5.15 24.20
CA GLN A 47 15.41 -5.98 25.32
C GLN A 47 16.57 -6.32 26.28
N GLU A 48 17.76 -6.53 25.76
CA GLU A 48 18.96 -6.79 26.55
C GLU A 48 19.40 -5.54 27.32
N GLU A 49 19.41 -4.36 26.68
CA GLU A 49 19.66 -3.08 27.34
C GLU A 49 18.62 -2.78 28.44
N GLU A 50 17.34 -3.10 28.20
CA GLU A 50 16.29 -2.93 29.22
C GLU A 50 16.49 -3.89 30.40
N ALA A 51 16.86 -5.15 30.13
CA ALA A 51 17.18 -6.12 31.17
C ALA A 51 18.42 -5.73 31.98
N GLU A 52 19.45 -5.18 31.34
CA GLU A 52 20.63 -4.63 32.03
C GLU A 52 20.27 -3.43 32.90
N ARG A 53 19.41 -2.53 32.43
CA ARG A 53 18.91 -1.41 33.25
C ARG A 53 18.13 -1.90 34.47
N ILE A 54 17.28 -2.90 34.31
CA ILE A 54 16.55 -3.51 35.44
C ILE A 54 17.54 -4.13 36.43
N ARG A 55 18.56 -4.84 35.94
CA ARG A 55 19.59 -5.47 36.79
C ARG A 55 20.49 -4.45 37.50
N GLN A 56 20.84 -3.35 36.84
CA GLN A 56 21.58 -2.25 37.47
C GLN A 56 20.73 -1.60 38.56
N LYS A 57 19.44 -1.36 38.27
CA LYS A 57 18.51 -0.80 39.24
C LYS A 57 18.33 -1.71 40.46
N SER A 58 18.20 -3.03 40.26
CA SER A 58 18.11 -3.98 41.39
C SER A 58 19.39 -4.04 42.22
N MET A 59 20.58 -3.99 41.60
CA MET A 59 21.85 -3.92 42.35
C MET A 59 22.02 -2.59 43.09
N GLN A 60 21.49 -1.50 42.55
CA GLN A 60 21.51 -0.21 43.22
C GLN A 60 20.54 -0.18 44.40
N GLU A 61 19.32 -0.71 44.23
CA GLU A 61 18.34 -0.86 45.32
C GLU A 61 18.88 -1.79 46.43
N GLU A 62 19.58 -2.88 46.11
CA GLU A 62 20.25 -3.73 47.11
C GLU A 62 21.39 -3.00 47.85
N ARG A 63 22.16 -2.15 47.15
CA ARG A 63 23.19 -1.31 47.79
C ARG A 63 22.58 -0.26 48.71
N GLU A 64 21.52 0.41 48.26
CA GLU A 64 20.79 1.40 49.05
C GLU A 64 20.08 0.76 50.27
N HIS A 65 19.72 -0.53 50.20
CA HIS A 65 19.16 -1.27 51.33
C HIS A 65 20.21 -1.87 52.29
N SER A 66 21.49 -1.82 51.92
CA SER A 66 22.60 -2.40 52.69
C SER A 66 23.42 -1.36 53.47
N ASP A 67 23.17 -0.06 53.30
CA ASP A 67 23.87 0.98 54.05
C ASP A 67 23.24 1.14 55.45
N PRO A 68 23.98 0.86 56.54
CA PRO A 68 23.58 1.30 57.86
C PRO A 68 23.63 2.83 57.87
N GLN A 69 22.54 3.43 58.33
CA GLN A 69 22.39 4.86 58.59
C GLN A 69 23.69 5.48 59.15
N PRO A 70 24.27 6.52 58.52
CA PRO A 70 25.47 7.15 59.05
C PRO A 70 25.10 7.96 60.31
N GLU A 71 25.75 7.64 61.43
CA GLU A 71 25.76 8.50 62.62
C GLU A 71 26.44 9.85 62.29
N PRO A 72 26.02 10.96 62.93
CA PRO A 72 26.63 12.25 62.70
C PRO A 72 28.02 12.26 63.35
N VAL A 73 29.07 12.33 62.54
CA VAL A 73 30.44 12.50 63.01
C VAL A 73 30.67 13.98 63.29
N GLU A 74 30.85 14.31 64.57
CA GLU A 74 31.30 15.61 65.05
C GLU A 74 32.76 15.88 64.65
N ASP A 75 33.06 17.16 64.43
CA ASP A 75 34.39 17.72 64.13
C ASP A 75 35.47 17.31 65.16
N ASP A 76 36.69 16.95 64.73
CA ASP A 76 37.88 16.93 65.63
C ASP A 76 39.22 16.85 64.84
N TRP A 77 39.91 18.01 64.72
CA TRP A 77 41.37 18.33 64.53
C TRP A 77 42.18 17.68 63.38
N SER A 78 43.35 18.17 62.93
CA SER A 78 44.39 19.07 63.46
C SER A 78 45.14 19.64 62.24
N ASP A 79 45.46 20.93 62.16
CA ASP A 79 46.74 21.51 62.59
C ASP A 79 47.95 20.58 62.38
N GLU A 80 48.65 20.75 61.25
CA GLU A 80 50.06 20.37 61.15
C GLU A 80 50.83 21.53 60.54
N SER A 81 51.46 22.23 61.47
CA SER A 81 52.40 23.32 61.32
C SER A 81 53.71 22.79 60.76
N ASP A 82 54.10 23.23 59.56
CA ASP A 82 55.52 23.21 59.15
C ASP A 82 56.06 24.64 59.15
N LYS A 83 56.62 24.99 60.32
CA LYS A 83 57.59 26.06 60.52
C LYS A 83 58.94 25.61 59.94
N GLU A 84 59.42 26.30 58.92
CA GLU A 84 60.87 26.43 58.71
C GLU A 84 61.29 27.84 59.17
N GLU A 85 61.91 27.89 60.35
CA GLU A 85 62.71 29.01 60.84
C GLU A 85 64.15 28.88 60.35
N LEU A 86 64.87 30.03 60.36
CA LEU A 86 66.32 30.26 60.22
C LEU A 86 66.75 30.66 58.78
N GLU A 87 67.42 31.79 58.52
CA GLU A 87 68.39 32.52 59.34
C GLU A 87 68.35 34.04 59.09
N ASP A 88 68.50 34.79 60.17
CA ASP A 88 68.84 36.21 60.23
C ASP A 88 70.34 36.36 59.89
N GLY A 89 70.67 37.18 58.89
CA GLY A 89 72.03 37.37 58.37
C GLY A 89 72.22 38.78 57.81
N PRO A 90 73.38 39.41 58.04
CA PRO A 90 73.47 40.82 58.40
C PRO A 90 73.26 41.78 57.23
N SER A 91 72.68 42.94 57.55
CA SER A 91 72.60 44.11 56.68
C SER A 91 74.00 44.62 56.29
N GLY A 92 74.53 44.09 55.19
CA GLY A 92 75.65 44.67 54.44
C GLY A 92 75.15 45.32 53.14
N PRO A 93 75.87 46.29 52.54
CA PRO A 93 75.45 46.91 51.30
C PRO A 93 75.38 45.86 50.18
N VAL A 94 74.21 45.73 49.57
CA VAL A 94 73.93 44.78 48.49
C VAL A 94 74.95 44.94 47.36
N SER A 95 75.66 43.85 47.04
CA SER A 95 76.66 43.82 45.97
C SER A 95 76.00 44.11 44.61
N PRO A 96 76.63 44.88 43.70
CA PRO A 96 76.05 45.23 42.38
C PRO A 96 75.61 44.02 41.54
N ARG A 97 76.20 42.85 41.79
CA ARG A 97 75.88 41.60 41.08
C ARG A 97 74.57 40.96 41.55
N THR A 98 74.23 41.04 42.84
CA THR A 98 72.96 40.52 43.37
C THR A 98 71.79 41.43 42.99
N LEU A 99 72.01 42.75 42.97
CA LEU A 99 71.00 43.70 42.47
C LEU A 99 70.64 43.46 41.00
N ARG A 100 71.63 43.22 40.12
CA ARG A 100 71.35 42.87 38.71
C ARG A 100 70.55 41.58 38.57
N ALA A 101 70.87 40.55 39.33
CA ALA A 101 70.13 39.28 39.31
C ALA A 101 68.68 39.45 39.78
N LEU A 102 68.44 40.27 40.81
CA LEU A 102 67.10 40.60 41.29
C LEU A 102 66.32 41.44 40.27
N THR A 103 66.96 42.39 39.58
CA THR A 103 66.33 43.16 38.51
C THR A 103 65.99 42.30 37.30
N GLU A 104 66.87 41.36 36.91
CA GLU A 104 66.61 40.41 35.83
C GLU A 104 65.49 39.42 36.20
N ALA A 105 65.46 38.93 37.44
CA ALA A 105 64.38 38.09 37.94
C ALA A 105 63.05 38.86 37.97
N ALA A 106 63.04 40.11 38.44
CA ALA A 106 61.87 40.97 38.42
C ALA A 106 61.37 41.24 36.98
N SER A 107 62.28 41.43 36.02
CA SER A 107 61.92 41.58 34.61
C SER A 107 61.31 40.30 34.03
N LYS A 108 61.85 39.13 34.35
CA LYS A 108 61.31 37.83 33.92
C LYS A 108 59.96 37.54 34.55
N VAL A 109 59.75 37.91 35.81
CA VAL A 109 58.45 37.79 36.48
C VAL A 109 57.44 38.75 35.85
N ALA A 110 57.82 39.99 35.56
CA ALA A 110 56.94 40.95 34.87
C ALA A 110 56.55 40.46 33.46
N GLU A 111 57.49 39.90 32.71
CA GLU A 111 57.25 39.30 31.40
C GLU A 111 56.33 38.06 31.51
N ALA A 112 56.60 37.16 32.45
CA ALA A 112 55.76 35.98 32.70
C ALA A 112 54.34 36.37 33.14
N GLU A 113 54.19 37.42 33.96
CA GLU A 113 52.88 37.93 34.34
C GLU A 113 52.14 38.57 33.16
N SER A 114 52.82 39.31 32.28
CA SER A 114 52.18 39.82 31.05
C SER A 114 51.72 38.69 30.13
N ALA A 115 52.55 37.66 29.93
CA ALA A 115 52.21 36.49 29.14
C ALA A 115 51.04 35.69 29.75
N ALA A 116 50.97 35.60 31.08
CA ALA A 116 49.85 34.97 31.79
C ALA A 116 48.54 35.77 31.63
N ARG A 117 48.61 37.11 31.64
CA ARG A 117 47.45 37.98 31.39
C ARG A 117 46.95 37.86 29.95
N ASP A 118 47.87 37.79 28.99
CA ASP A 118 47.53 37.61 27.57
C ASP A 118 46.98 36.20 27.28
N ALA A 119 47.53 35.17 27.92
CA ALA A 119 47.00 33.82 27.83
C ALA A 119 45.59 33.71 28.44
N LYS A 120 45.36 34.39 29.56
CA LYS A 120 44.04 34.45 30.21
C LYS A 120 43.02 35.17 29.33
N SER A 121 43.36 36.32 28.77
CA SER A 121 42.46 37.06 27.88
C SER A 121 42.15 36.27 26.59
N ALA A 122 43.14 35.58 26.03
CA ALA A 122 42.94 34.69 24.88
C ALA A 122 42.04 33.48 25.22
N ALA A 123 42.18 32.90 26.42
CA ALA A 123 41.33 31.81 26.88
C ALA A 123 39.88 32.28 27.11
N GLU A 124 39.67 33.46 27.69
CA GLU A 124 38.35 34.06 27.87
C GLU A 124 37.68 34.33 26.51
N ALA A 125 38.40 34.89 25.54
CA ALA A 125 37.91 35.09 24.19
C ALA A 125 37.54 33.77 23.48
N ALA A 126 38.33 32.70 23.68
CA ALA A 126 38.03 31.38 23.13
C ALA A 126 36.79 30.74 23.78
N LEU A 127 36.57 30.96 25.08
CA LEU A 127 35.34 30.50 25.76
C LEU A 127 34.11 31.25 25.26
N GLU A 128 34.22 32.54 25.00
CA GLU A 128 33.13 33.35 24.45
C GLU A 128 32.75 32.91 23.03
N LEU A 129 33.74 32.68 22.16
CA LEU A 129 33.50 32.12 20.83
C LEU A 129 32.85 30.74 20.90
N ASN A 130 33.30 29.87 21.82
CA ASN A 130 32.69 28.56 22.01
C ASN A 130 31.24 28.66 22.48
N ARG A 131 30.92 29.60 23.38
CA ARG A 131 29.52 29.86 23.79
C ARG A 131 28.67 30.27 22.60
N GLU A 132 29.18 31.15 21.75
CA GLU A 132 28.46 31.58 20.55
C GLU A 132 28.25 30.42 19.56
N LEU A 133 29.28 29.60 19.32
CA LEU A 133 29.17 28.41 18.45
C LEU A 133 28.18 27.38 18.99
N VAL A 134 28.11 27.20 20.31
CA VAL A 134 27.10 26.32 20.95
C VAL A 134 25.71 26.90 20.74
N ALA A 135 25.51 28.20 21.00
CA ALA A 135 24.21 28.86 20.79
C ALA A 135 23.76 28.79 19.32
N GLN A 136 24.68 28.96 18.36
CA GLN A 136 24.40 28.80 16.94
C GLN A 136 24.04 27.35 16.59
N ASN A 137 24.77 26.36 17.13
CA ASN A 137 24.45 24.96 16.93
C ASN A 137 23.08 24.59 17.49
N ASP A 138 22.72 25.07 18.67
CA ASP A 138 21.43 24.82 19.29
C ASP A 138 20.29 25.43 18.46
N ARG A 139 20.49 26.64 17.94
CA ARG A 139 19.54 27.28 17.02
C ARG A 139 19.38 26.49 15.72
N LEU A 140 20.48 26.02 15.13
CA LEU A 140 20.44 25.20 13.91
C LEU A 140 19.73 23.86 14.16
N ARG A 141 20.02 23.20 15.28
CA ARG A 141 19.37 21.95 15.70
C ARG A 141 17.87 22.14 15.91
N SER A 142 17.46 23.22 16.59
CA SER A 142 16.05 23.55 16.77
C SER A 142 15.34 23.79 15.44
N THR A 143 15.99 24.52 14.51
CA THR A 143 15.42 24.82 13.19
C THR A 143 15.29 23.55 12.34
N LEU A 144 16.32 22.70 12.34
CA LEU A 144 16.28 21.41 11.66
C LEU A 144 15.21 20.49 12.24
N SER A 145 15.08 20.43 13.57
CA SER A 145 14.05 19.63 14.23
C SER A 145 12.63 20.09 13.86
N SER A 146 12.38 21.41 13.84
CA SER A 146 11.08 21.96 13.45
C SER A 146 10.76 21.64 11.99
N ASN A 147 11.73 21.87 11.09
CA ASN A 147 11.56 21.55 9.67
C ASN A 147 11.32 20.05 9.45
N VAL A 148 12.07 19.18 10.12
CA VAL A 148 11.90 17.72 9.99
C VAL A 148 10.51 17.30 10.47
N ALA A 149 10.03 17.81 11.61
CA ALA A 149 8.69 17.49 12.10
C ALA A 149 7.58 17.99 11.16
N GLU A 150 7.63 19.26 10.75
CA GLU A 150 6.59 19.85 9.90
C GLU A 150 6.54 19.21 8.51
N TYR A 151 7.69 19.00 7.86
CA TYR A 151 7.71 18.47 6.50
C TYR A 151 7.48 16.95 6.47
N ALA A 152 8.05 16.19 7.42
CA ALA A 152 7.83 14.74 7.44
C ALA A 152 6.36 14.40 7.74
N ASP A 153 5.74 15.09 8.71
CA ASP A 153 4.34 14.84 9.05
C ASP A 153 3.39 15.34 7.97
N ALA A 154 3.65 16.50 7.36
CA ALA A 154 2.82 17.01 6.27
C ALA A 154 2.89 16.16 5.00
N GLU A 155 4.06 15.63 4.64
CA GLU A 155 4.21 14.73 3.49
C GLU A 155 3.53 13.39 3.74
N LEU A 156 3.71 12.81 4.95
CA LEU A 156 3.04 11.57 5.35
C LEU A 156 1.52 11.71 5.34
N LEU A 157 0.97 12.84 5.81
CA LEU A 157 -0.48 13.09 5.80
C LEU A 157 -1.03 13.16 4.38
N ARG A 158 -0.37 13.89 3.47
CA ARG A 158 -0.78 13.96 2.06
C ARG A 158 -0.74 12.61 1.39
N GLU A 159 0.31 11.82 1.63
CA GLU A 159 0.41 10.48 1.07
C GLU A 159 -0.65 9.53 1.66
N ASN A 160 -0.95 9.65 2.95
CA ASN A 160 -2.02 8.88 3.58
C ASN A 160 -3.39 9.20 2.97
N GLU A 161 -3.67 10.47 2.72
CA GLU A 161 -4.90 10.90 2.03
C GLU A 161 -4.95 10.39 0.60
N ARG A 162 -3.85 10.50 -0.16
CA ARG A 162 -3.74 9.96 -1.52
C ARG A 162 -3.98 8.44 -1.54
N LEU A 163 -3.38 7.71 -0.61
CA LEU A 163 -3.59 6.27 -0.48
C LEU A 163 -5.03 5.93 -0.11
N LYS A 164 -5.66 6.68 0.80
CA LYS A 164 -7.09 6.52 1.12
C LYS A 164 -7.98 6.71 -0.11
N GLN A 165 -7.72 7.75 -0.90
CA GLN A 165 -8.44 7.99 -2.16
C GLN A 165 -8.22 6.84 -3.15
N GLN A 166 -6.99 6.34 -3.29
CA GLN A 166 -6.69 5.21 -4.15
C GLN A 166 -7.38 3.93 -3.69
N VAL A 167 -7.40 3.65 -2.38
CA VAL A 167 -8.12 2.51 -1.79
C VAL A 167 -9.61 2.61 -2.10
N LEU A 168 -10.23 3.77 -1.91
CA LEU A 168 -11.65 3.97 -2.21
C LEU A 168 -11.97 3.73 -3.70
N GLN A 169 -11.11 4.22 -4.60
CA GLN A 169 -11.25 3.98 -6.04
C GLN A 169 -11.11 2.49 -6.38
N LEU A 170 -10.14 1.80 -5.77
CA LEU A 170 -9.92 0.37 -5.99
C LEU A 170 -11.07 -0.46 -5.42
N GLN A 171 -11.59 -0.11 -4.25
CA GLN A 171 -12.79 -0.76 -3.69
C GLN A 171 -14.00 -0.57 -4.59
N THR A 172 -14.22 0.64 -5.11
CA THR A 172 -15.31 0.92 -6.07
C THR A 172 -15.14 0.08 -7.34
N LYS A 173 -13.92 -0.01 -7.88
CA LYS A 173 -13.61 -0.85 -9.04
C LYS A 173 -13.81 -2.33 -8.75
N LEU A 174 -13.43 -2.78 -7.55
CA LEU A 174 -13.58 -4.16 -7.13
C LEU A 174 -15.07 -4.55 -7.08
N VAL A 175 -15.89 -3.74 -6.42
CA VAL A 175 -17.35 -3.95 -6.35
C VAL A 175 -17.96 -3.98 -7.75
N ARG A 176 -17.52 -3.08 -8.66
CA ARG A 176 -17.98 -3.08 -10.06
C ARG A 176 -17.51 -4.31 -10.85
N SER A 177 -16.30 -4.79 -10.59
CA SER A 177 -15.72 -5.97 -11.25
C SER A 177 -16.24 -7.30 -10.71
N GLN A 178 -16.88 -7.29 -9.53
CA GLN A 178 -17.47 -8.47 -8.94
C GLN A 178 -18.51 -9.06 -9.88
N GLU A 179 -18.29 -10.31 -10.28
CA GLU A 179 -19.20 -11.01 -11.17
C GLU A 179 -20.55 -11.25 -10.49
N VAL A 180 -21.61 -10.86 -11.17
CA VAL A 180 -22.98 -11.04 -10.69
C VAL A 180 -23.55 -12.29 -11.37
N SER A 181 -23.85 -13.30 -10.56
CA SER A 181 -24.44 -14.55 -11.04
C SER A 181 -25.95 -14.44 -11.17
N LEU A 182 -26.49 -14.95 -12.27
CA LEU A 182 -27.92 -15.02 -12.58
C LEU A 182 -28.58 -16.18 -11.85
N ILE A 183 -29.68 -15.92 -11.14
CA ILE A 183 -30.56 -16.95 -10.54
C ILE A 183 -31.77 -17.16 -11.45
N SER A 184 -32.55 -16.11 -11.69
CA SER A 184 -33.75 -16.16 -12.51
C SER A 184 -33.86 -14.88 -13.36
N ALA A 185 -34.62 -14.94 -14.45
CA ALA A 185 -34.91 -13.78 -15.28
C ALA A 185 -36.32 -13.88 -15.86
N LYS A 186 -37.10 -12.80 -15.74
CA LYS A 186 -38.46 -12.71 -16.28
C LYS A 186 -38.77 -11.31 -16.79
N VAL A 187 -39.53 -11.22 -17.86
CA VAL A 187 -40.12 -9.98 -18.36
C VAL A 187 -41.40 -9.70 -17.58
N VAL A 188 -41.46 -8.53 -16.94
CA VAL A 188 -42.57 -8.12 -16.07
C VAL A 188 -43.41 -6.99 -16.63
N ASP A 189 -42.87 -6.22 -17.57
CA ASP A 189 -43.53 -5.01 -18.09
C ASP A 189 -43.05 -4.74 -19.52
N SER A 190 -43.79 -3.93 -20.26
CA SER A 190 -43.47 -3.52 -21.62
C SER A 190 -43.91 -2.09 -21.88
N ARG A 191 -43.11 -1.33 -22.63
CA ARG A 191 -43.42 0.04 -23.03
C ARG A 191 -43.06 0.30 -24.47
N ILE A 192 -43.79 1.20 -25.12
CA ILE A 192 -43.47 1.70 -26.46
C ILE A 192 -42.64 2.96 -26.32
N THR A 193 -41.46 2.98 -26.94
CA THR A 193 -40.52 4.11 -26.89
C THR A 193 -40.25 4.60 -28.31
N TYR A 194 -40.02 5.91 -28.46
CA TYR A 194 -39.69 6.54 -29.73
C TYR A 194 -38.21 6.96 -29.72
N ARG A 195 -37.43 6.52 -30.71
CA ARG A 195 -36.10 7.09 -30.99
C ARG A 195 -35.87 7.15 -32.50
N GLU A 196 -35.16 8.18 -32.94
CA GLU A 196 -34.76 8.33 -34.36
C GLU A 196 -35.97 8.26 -35.32
N GLY A 197 -37.11 8.82 -34.92
CA GLY A 197 -38.35 8.79 -35.70
C GLY A 197 -39.01 7.42 -35.84
N ARG A 198 -38.57 6.41 -35.07
CA ARG A 198 -39.12 5.05 -35.10
C ARG A 198 -39.62 4.62 -33.72
N GLN A 199 -40.80 4.01 -33.72
CA GLN A 199 -41.36 3.33 -32.55
C GLN A 199 -40.71 1.96 -32.38
N PHE A 200 -40.44 1.57 -31.14
CA PHE A 200 -40.08 0.20 -30.79
C PHE A 200 -40.53 -0.14 -29.38
N VAL A 201 -40.70 -1.43 -29.12
CA VAL A 201 -41.09 -1.93 -27.80
C VAL A 201 -39.84 -2.27 -26.99
N GLU A 202 -39.79 -1.77 -25.77
CA GLU A 202 -38.86 -2.18 -24.72
C GLU A 202 -39.59 -3.03 -23.69
N TYR A 203 -38.90 -4.05 -23.20
CA TYR A 203 -39.40 -5.01 -22.22
C TYR A 203 -38.59 -4.85 -20.95
N LYS A 204 -39.28 -4.68 -19.81
CA LYS A 204 -38.68 -4.63 -18.48
C LYS A 204 -38.35 -6.03 -18.03
N LEU A 205 -37.07 -6.31 -17.97
CA LEU A 205 -36.51 -7.55 -17.46
C LEU A 205 -36.23 -7.39 -15.96
N GLN A 206 -36.86 -8.24 -15.16
CA GLN A 206 -36.50 -8.50 -13.78
C GLN A 206 -35.46 -9.62 -13.76
N ILE A 207 -34.31 -9.37 -13.16
CA ILE A 207 -33.22 -10.34 -13.00
C ILE A 207 -32.96 -10.53 -11.52
N GLU A 208 -33.12 -11.74 -11.02
CA GLU A 208 -32.75 -12.08 -9.65
C GLU A 208 -31.32 -12.57 -9.65
N THR A 209 -30.51 -11.99 -8.77
CA THR A 209 -29.07 -12.24 -8.68
C THR A 209 -28.69 -12.68 -7.28
N ASN A 210 -27.60 -13.44 -7.17
CA ASN A 210 -27.14 -13.96 -5.88
C ASN A 210 -26.62 -12.86 -4.94
N THR A 211 -25.89 -11.88 -5.48
CA THR A 211 -25.14 -10.92 -4.65
C THR A 211 -25.74 -9.52 -4.60
N ARG A 212 -26.54 -9.11 -5.59
CA ARG A 212 -27.07 -7.74 -5.70
C ARG A 212 -28.60 -7.67 -5.61
N GLY A 213 -29.25 -8.77 -5.24
CA GLY A 213 -30.71 -8.86 -5.19
C GLY A 213 -31.35 -8.79 -6.58
N THR A 214 -32.49 -8.11 -6.67
CA THR A 214 -33.29 -8.01 -7.90
C THR A 214 -32.95 -6.75 -8.69
N LEU A 215 -32.53 -6.93 -9.94
CA LEU A 215 -32.20 -5.85 -10.88
C LEU A 215 -33.30 -5.70 -11.92
N TYR A 216 -33.54 -4.46 -12.37
CA TYR A 216 -34.49 -4.15 -13.43
C TYR A 216 -33.79 -3.46 -14.60
N VAL A 217 -34.02 -3.94 -15.82
CA VAL A 217 -33.45 -3.34 -17.04
C VAL A 217 -34.43 -3.39 -18.19
N TRP A 218 -34.43 -2.36 -19.03
CA TRP A 218 -35.24 -2.30 -20.24
C TRP A 218 -34.43 -2.77 -21.44
N HIS A 219 -34.90 -3.82 -22.13
CA HIS A 219 -34.26 -4.35 -23.34
C HIS A 219 -35.24 -4.43 -24.51
N ARG A 220 -34.71 -4.27 -25.73
CA ARG A 220 -35.50 -4.46 -26.95
C ARG A 220 -35.62 -5.94 -27.29
N TYR A 221 -36.66 -6.29 -28.05
CA TYR A 221 -36.87 -7.66 -28.56
C TYR A 221 -35.64 -8.24 -29.28
N SER A 222 -34.89 -7.39 -29.99
CA SER A 222 -33.67 -7.77 -30.71
C SER A 222 -32.57 -8.30 -29.79
N THR A 223 -32.47 -7.81 -28.55
CA THR A 223 -31.49 -8.30 -27.57
C THR A 223 -31.73 -9.78 -27.28
N PHE A 224 -32.98 -10.16 -27.00
CA PHE A 224 -33.37 -11.54 -26.70
C PHE A 224 -33.22 -12.45 -27.91
N ARG A 225 -33.60 -11.98 -29.11
CA ARG A 225 -33.39 -12.73 -30.36
C ARG A 225 -31.91 -13.03 -30.63
N ASN A 226 -31.03 -12.04 -30.44
CA ASN A 226 -29.59 -12.24 -30.62
C ASN A 226 -29.01 -13.22 -29.60
N LEU A 227 -29.49 -13.15 -28.36
CA LEU A 227 -29.13 -14.11 -27.31
C LEU A 227 -29.58 -15.53 -27.70
N ALA A 228 -30.84 -15.70 -28.09
CA ALA A 228 -31.39 -16.98 -28.53
C ALA A 228 -30.58 -17.56 -29.72
N ALA A 229 -30.31 -16.75 -30.74
CA ALA A 229 -29.50 -17.17 -31.89
C ALA A 229 -28.08 -17.59 -31.47
N THR A 230 -27.46 -16.86 -30.53
CA THR A 230 -26.13 -17.20 -30.02
C THR A 230 -26.14 -18.51 -29.22
N LEU A 231 -27.14 -18.71 -28.37
CA LEU A 231 -27.31 -19.94 -27.58
C LEU A 231 -27.56 -21.16 -28.48
N GLN A 232 -28.39 -20.99 -29.52
CA GLN A 232 -28.70 -22.05 -30.48
C GLN A 232 -27.49 -22.42 -31.37
N THR A 233 -26.65 -21.44 -31.73
CA THR A 233 -25.49 -21.67 -32.62
C THR A 233 -24.22 -22.11 -31.90
N LYS A 234 -23.90 -21.54 -30.73
CA LYS A 234 -22.60 -21.76 -30.07
C LYS A 234 -22.54 -22.98 -29.15
N ASN A 235 -23.67 -23.48 -28.65
CA ASN A 235 -23.67 -24.55 -27.65
C ASN A 235 -23.89 -25.95 -28.24
N GLY A 236 -23.91 -26.08 -29.57
CA GLY A 236 -23.72 -27.34 -30.31
C GLY A 236 -24.81 -28.42 -30.16
N TYR A 237 -25.73 -28.33 -29.20
CA TYR A 237 -26.68 -29.41 -28.92
C TYR A 237 -28.10 -28.92 -28.56
N LYS A 238 -29.06 -29.68 -29.10
CA LYS A 238 -30.52 -29.64 -28.92
C LYS A 238 -31.18 -28.27 -29.15
N ARG A 239 -31.40 -27.91 -30.43
CA ARG A 239 -32.40 -26.91 -30.86
C ARG A 239 -33.80 -27.12 -30.26
N LYS A 240 -34.07 -28.31 -29.70
CA LYS A 240 -35.37 -28.72 -29.17
C LYS A 240 -35.69 -28.16 -27.77
N GLU A 241 -34.69 -27.82 -26.96
CA GLU A 241 -34.92 -27.44 -25.55
C GLU A 241 -35.06 -25.91 -25.34
N ILE A 242 -34.57 -25.10 -26.29
CA ILE A 242 -34.70 -23.64 -26.22
C ILE A 242 -35.81 -23.19 -27.18
N PRO A 243 -36.93 -22.62 -26.67
CA PRO A 243 -38.01 -22.11 -27.50
C PRO A 243 -37.51 -21.11 -28.56
N GLU A 244 -38.01 -21.23 -29.79
CA GLU A 244 -37.68 -20.28 -30.84
C GLU A 244 -38.53 -19.01 -30.70
N LEU A 245 -37.84 -17.86 -30.65
CA LEU A 245 -38.50 -16.56 -30.58
C LEU A 245 -39.00 -16.13 -31.98
N PRO A 246 -40.26 -15.68 -32.14
CA PRO A 246 -40.85 -15.28 -33.42
C PRO A 246 -40.02 -14.29 -34.25
N ASN A 247 -40.09 -14.37 -35.58
CA ASN A 247 -39.35 -13.49 -36.48
C ASN A 247 -39.98 -12.08 -36.60
N LYS A 248 -39.15 -11.14 -37.06
CA LYS A 248 -39.30 -9.69 -37.18
C LYS A 248 -40.47 -9.16 -38.03
N GLN A 249 -41.32 -9.99 -38.63
CA GLN A 249 -42.40 -9.56 -39.55
C GLN A 249 -43.54 -8.76 -38.89
N LEU A 250 -43.36 -8.33 -37.64
CA LEU A 250 -44.34 -7.63 -36.82
C LEU A 250 -43.81 -6.26 -36.36
N PHE A 251 -42.87 -5.65 -37.10
CA PHE A 251 -42.30 -4.33 -36.78
C PHE A 251 -43.23 -3.14 -37.08
N GLY A 252 -44.43 -3.38 -37.64
CA GLY A 252 -45.45 -2.36 -37.84
C GLY A 252 -46.63 -2.42 -36.87
N ASN A 253 -46.88 -3.58 -36.25
CA ASN A 253 -48.08 -3.80 -35.44
C ASN A 253 -47.71 -3.90 -33.96
N PHE A 254 -47.79 -2.77 -33.25
CA PHE A 254 -47.65 -2.68 -31.79
C PHE A 254 -48.98 -2.93 -31.06
N SER A 255 -49.83 -3.79 -31.60
CA SER A 255 -51.06 -4.18 -30.90
C SER A 255 -50.69 -4.83 -29.56
N GLU A 256 -51.43 -4.48 -28.51
CA GLU A 256 -51.26 -5.01 -27.16
C GLU A 256 -51.22 -6.55 -27.15
N LYS A 257 -52.06 -7.20 -27.96
CA LYS A 257 -52.08 -8.67 -28.11
C LYS A 257 -50.74 -9.24 -28.58
N ILE A 258 -50.08 -8.57 -29.53
CA ILE A 258 -48.76 -9.00 -30.05
C ILE A 258 -47.68 -8.79 -28.98
N ILE A 259 -47.78 -7.71 -28.21
CA ILE A 259 -46.83 -7.42 -27.13
C ILE A 259 -46.95 -8.50 -26.04
N GLN A 260 -48.16 -8.84 -25.63
CA GLN A 260 -48.44 -9.89 -24.66
C GLN A 260 -47.96 -11.27 -25.13
N ASP A 261 -48.26 -11.66 -26.37
CA ASP A 261 -47.77 -12.91 -26.96
C ASP A 261 -46.24 -12.98 -26.97
N ARG A 262 -45.57 -11.85 -27.22
CA ARG A 262 -44.10 -11.77 -27.15
C ARG A 262 -43.62 -11.90 -25.72
N VAL A 263 -44.24 -11.23 -24.75
CA VAL A 263 -43.87 -11.34 -23.32
C VAL A 263 -43.95 -12.80 -22.87
N ALA A 264 -45.03 -13.51 -23.22
CA ALA A 264 -45.19 -14.93 -22.89
C ALA A 264 -44.06 -15.79 -23.49
N LYS A 265 -43.75 -15.61 -24.77
CA LYS A 265 -42.66 -16.35 -25.44
C LYS A 265 -41.28 -15.98 -24.92
N LEU A 266 -41.07 -14.71 -24.55
CA LEU A 266 -39.83 -14.26 -23.92
C LEU A 266 -39.64 -14.90 -22.55
N ASN A 267 -40.70 -14.99 -21.74
CA ASN A 267 -40.64 -15.65 -20.44
C ASN A 267 -40.37 -17.14 -20.58
N GLN A 268 -41.05 -17.82 -21.50
CA GLN A 268 -40.78 -19.23 -21.80
C GLN A 268 -39.32 -19.45 -22.25
N PHE A 269 -38.80 -18.57 -23.11
CA PHE A 269 -37.42 -18.62 -23.55
C PHE A 269 -36.43 -18.38 -22.40
N LEU A 270 -36.67 -17.37 -21.57
CA LEU A 270 -35.80 -17.04 -20.44
C LEU A 270 -35.78 -18.17 -19.43
N GLU A 271 -36.94 -18.71 -19.06
CA GLU A 271 -37.06 -19.85 -18.16
C GLU A 271 -36.29 -21.08 -18.67
N ALA A 272 -36.45 -21.43 -19.95
CA ALA A 272 -35.68 -22.51 -20.56
C ALA A 272 -34.17 -22.21 -20.56
N ALA A 273 -33.78 -20.97 -20.86
CA ALA A 273 -32.37 -20.56 -20.92
C ALA A 273 -31.70 -20.47 -19.54
N THR A 274 -32.47 -20.18 -18.48
CA THR A 274 -31.99 -20.17 -17.09
C THR A 274 -31.88 -21.58 -16.53
N ASN A 275 -32.90 -22.42 -16.75
CA ASN A 275 -32.98 -23.77 -16.20
C ASN A 275 -32.04 -24.76 -16.90
N ALA A 276 -31.68 -24.51 -18.16
CA ALA A 276 -30.76 -25.37 -18.91
C ALA A 276 -29.32 -25.29 -18.37
N GLU A 277 -28.93 -26.20 -17.48
CA GLU A 277 -27.63 -26.26 -16.78
C GLU A 277 -26.42 -26.12 -17.70
N TYR A 278 -26.49 -26.72 -18.90
CA TYR A 278 -25.41 -26.76 -19.88
C TYR A 278 -25.21 -25.43 -20.64
N LEU A 279 -26.10 -24.45 -20.51
CA LEU A 279 -25.95 -23.17 -21.20
C LEU A 279 -25.04 -22.19 -20.45
N GLN A 280 -24.37 -21.33 -21.21
CA GLN A 280 -23.60 -20.21 -20.66
C GLN A 280 -23.96 -18.96 -21.43
N TRP A 281 -24.34 -17.92 -20.70
CA TRP A 281 -24.60 -16.63 -21.31
C TRP A 281 -24.49 -15.52 -20.28
N GLY A 282 -24.53 -14.29 -20.76
CA GLY A 282 -24.63 -13.13 -19.90
C GLY A 282 -25.43 -12.04 -20.59
N ILE A 283 -26.05 -11.20 -19.78
CA ILE A 283 -26.80 -10.04 -20.22
C ILE A 283 -26.30 -8.81 -19.49
N ARG A 284 -26.14 -7.72 -20.24
CA ARG A 284 -25.70 -6.44 -19.70
C ARG A 284 -26.91 -5.71 -19.12
N VAL A 285 -26.79 -5.27 -17.87
CA VAL A 285 -27.80 -4.47 -17.17
C VAL A 285 -27.50 -2.99 -17.38
N ASP A 286 -26.25 -2.60 -17.11
CA ASP A 286 -25.75 -1.22 -17.22
C ASP A 286 -24.39 -1.15 -17.94
N GLN A 287 -23.83 0.06 -18.08
CA GLN A 287 -22.47 0.24 -18.63
C GLN A 287 -21.43 -0.59 -17.89
N ASP A 288 -21.54 -0.65 -16.56
CA ASP A 288 -20.56 -1.31 -15.69
C ASP A 288 -21.02 -2.68 -15.16
N THR A 289 -22.31 -3.03 -15.31
CA THR A 289 -22.88 -4.25 -14.71
C THR A 289 -23.30 -5.26 -15.77
N CYS A 290 -22.68 -6.44 -15.75
CA CYS A 290 -23.10 -7.61 -16.52
C CYS A 290 -23.46 -8.75 -15.59
N VAL A 291 -24.59 -9.40 -15.86
CA VAL A 291 -25.07 -10.57 -15.12
C VAL A 291 -24.81 -11.81 -15.96
N TYR A 292 -24.30 -12.87 -15.33
CA TYR A 292 -23.83 -14.07 -16.01
C TYR A 292 -24.49 -15.33 -15.47
N LYS A 293 -24.91 -16.19 -16.40
CA LYS A 293 -25.33 -17.56 -16.16
C LYS A 293 -24.17 -18.48 -16.54
N ARG A 294 -23.57 -19.15 -15.57
CA ARG A 294 -22.48 -20.12 -15.80
C ARG A 294 -23.03 -21.52 -16.10
N ARG A 295 -22.23 -22.35 -16.78
CA ARG A 295 -22.56 -23.77 -16.95
C ARG A 295 -22.31 -24.45 -15.61
N VAL A 296 -23.27 -25.23 -15.13
CA VAL A 296 -23.02 -26.13 -14.02
C VAL A 296 -22.28 -27.32 -14.63
N LYS A 297 -20.96 -27.41 -14.36
CA LYS A 297 -20.21 -28.61 -14.73
C LYS A 297 -20.51 -29.62 -13.63
N ASN A 298 -21.47 -30.51 -13.86
CA ASN A 298 -21.68 -31.65 -12.98
C ASN A 298 -20.33 -32.36 -12.91
N ALA A 299 -19.72 -32.33 -11.72
CA ALA A 299 -18.52 -33.07 -11.44
C ALA A 299 -18.93 -34.55 -11.46
N SER A 300 -18.90 -35.14 -12.65
CA SER A 300 -18.95 -36.58 -12.79
C SER A 300 -17.84 -37.15 -11.92
N ARG A 301 -18.23 -38.05 -11.01
CA ARG A 301 -17.36 -39.02 -10.34
C ARG A 301 -16.27 -39.48 -11.31
N ASP A 302 -15.03 -39.14 -11.02
CA ASP A 302 -13.87 -39.88 -11.48
C ASP A 302 -12.87 -39.90 -10.31
N SER A 303 -13.03 -40.96 -9.52
CA SER A 303 -12.00 -41.81 -8.93
C SER A 303 -10.82 -41.17 -8.19
N ILE A 304 -10.80 -41.48 -6.89
CA ILE A 304 -9.60 -41.73 -6.09
C ILE A 304 -8.56 -42.46 -6.97
N SER A 305 -7.44 -41.79 -7.23
CA SER A 305 -6.18 -42.43 -7.62
C SER A 305 -5.04 -41.69 -6.94
N THR A 306 -4.47 -42.38 -5.97
CA THR A 306 -3.24 -42.12 -5.24
C THR A 306 -2.05 -41.85 -6.17
N ALA A 307 -1.26 -40.84 -5.78
CA ALA A 307 0.18 -40.66 -6.02
C ALA A 307 0.79 -41.17 -7.34
N SER A 308 1.23 -40.24 -8.20
CA SER A 308 2.53 -40.35 -8.86
C SER A 308 3.04 -38.98 -9.33
N THR A 309 4.26 -38.69 -8.91
CA THR A 309 5.07 -37.50 -9.15
C THR A 309 5.44 -37.31 -10.61
N HIS A 310 4.73 -36.51 -11.40
CA HIS A 310 5.29 -36.01 -12.67
C HIS A 310 4.88 -34.57 -12.97
N SER A 311 5.93 -33.74 -13.13
CA SER A 311 5.90 -32.40 -13.68
C SER A 311 5.11 -32.32 -14.98
N SER A 312 3.99 -31.60 -14.99
CA SER A 312 3.44 -31.04 -16.22
C SER A 312 2.74 -29.72 -15.92
N SER A 313 3.23 -28.67 -16.57
CA SER A 313 2.65 -27.33 -16.58
C SER A 313 1.17 -27.36 -17.00
N PRO A 314 0.29 -26.58 -16.38
CA PRO A 314 -1.05 -26.37 -16.92
C PRO A 314 -0.95 -25.49 -18.18
N ARG A 315 -0.87 -26.14 -19.36
CA ARG A 315 -1.11 -25.46 -20.64
C ARG A 315 -2.59 -25.12 -20.73
N SER A 316 -2.84 -23.84 -20.96
CA SER A 316 -4.02 -23.30 -21.63
C SER A 316 -5.39 -23.73 -21.07
N SER A 317 -5.79 -23.07 -19.98
CA SER A 317 -7.18 -22.65 -19.88
C SER A 317 -7.49 -21.80 -21.12
N SER A 318 -8.27 -22.34 -22.05
CA SER A 318 -8.83 -21.61 -23.18
C SER A 318 -9.58 -20.39 -22.65
N ARG A 319 -8.92 -19.22 -22.63
CA ARG A 319 -9.57 -17.92 -22.53
C ARG A 319 -10.42 -17.73 -23.79
N LEU A 320 -11.60 -18.33 -23.79
CA LEU A 320 -12.66 -17.93 -24.69
C LEU A 320 -13.00 -16.49 -24.30
N SER A 321 -12.63 -15.58 -25.20
CA SER A 321 -13.00 -14.16 -25.17
C SER A 321 -14.53 -14.05 -25.04
N MET A 322 -15.01 -13.89 -23.81
CA MET A 322 -16.42 -13.63 -23.53
C MET A 322 -16.68 -12.16 -23.85
N LYS A 323 -17.16 -11.91 -25.08
CA LYS A 323 -17.66 -10.61 -25.49
C LYS A 323 -18.91 -10.31 -24.66
N SER A 324 -18.76 -9.48 -23.62
CA SER A 324 -19.90 -8.85 -22.97
C SER A 324 -20.58 -7.92 -23.97
N PHE A 325 -21.86 -8.15 -24.24
CA PHE A 325 -22.60 -7.38 -25.23
C PHE A 325 -22.80 -5.94 -24.72
N SER A 326 -22.07 -4.97 -25.27
CA SER A 326 -22.38 -3.54 -25.23
C SER A 326 -22.43 -3.02 -26.66
N PHE A 327 -23.50 -2.31 -27.00
CA PHE A 327 -23.47 -1.43 -28.17
C PHE A 327 -22.84 -0.11 -27.73
N ARG A 328 -21.73 0.29 -28.38
CA ARG A 328 -21.27 1.67 -28.35
C ARG A 328 -22.37 2.52 -28.98
N ARG A 329 -22.84 3.53 -28.24
CA ARG A 329 -23.57 4.65 -28.81
C ARG A 329 -22.61 5.34 -29.77
N GLY A 330 -22.95 5.38 -31.07
CA GLY A 330 -22.29 6.29 -31.99
C GLY A 330 -22.55 7.70 -31.48
N SER A 331 -21.51 8.34 -30.98
CA SER A 331 -21.53 9.78 -30.73
C SER A 331 -21.38 10.44 -32.09
N THR A 332 -22.50 10.89 -32.65
CA THR A 332 -22.50 11.93 -33.68
C THR A 332 -22.00 13.20 -33.00
N ALA A 333 -20.72 13.52 -33.18
CA ALA A 333 -20.26 14.89 -33.05
C ALA A 333 -20.39 15.52 -34.44
N GLY A 334 -21.33 16.45 -34.58
CA GLY A 334 -21.33 17.42 -35.67
C GLY A 334 -20.49 18.63 -35.25
N ASN A 335 -19.47 18.94 -36.05
CA ASN A 335 -19.34 20.16 -36.84
C ASN A 335 -18.06 20.06 -37.66
#